data_AF-A0AAJ1FLT8-F1
#
_entry.id   AF-A0AAJ1FLT8-F1
#
_cell.length_a   1.000
_cell.length_b   1.000
_cell.length_c   1.000
_cell.angle_alpha   90.00
_cell.angle_beta   90.00
_cell.angle_gamma   90.00
#
_symmetry.space_group_name_H-M   'P 1'
#
loop_
_entity.id
_entity.type
_entity.pdbx_description
1 polymer ?
#
loop_
_entity_poly.entity_id
_entity_poly.type
_entity_poly.pdbx_seq_one_letter_code
_entity_poly.pdbx_strand_id
1 'polypeptide(L)' 'MAKDNKKENEEMIEGLKGAVLETTFKSSYKNLIIAGTSIQFKDGVYSTSDETEIEVLRNNNLVIEAGE' A
#
# COMPACT_ATOMS: atom_id res chain seq x y z
N MET A 1 21.19 40.20 11.09
CA MET A 1 22.20 39.13 10.99
C MET A 1 21.59 37.86 11.55
N ALA A 2 21.75 36.78 10.81
CA ALA A 2 21.10 35.48 10.98
C ALA A 2 21.46 34.73 12.27
N LYS A 3 20.58 33.78 12.65
CA LYS A 3 20.86 32.40 13.12
C LYS A 3 19.51 31.74 13.46
N ASP A 4 18.99 30.87 12.59
CA ASP A 4 19.13 29.40 12.63
C ASP A 4 18.17 28.73 13.63
N ASN A 5 17.16 27.99 13.11
CA ASN A 5 17.03 26.54 13.33
C ASN A 5 15.76 25.96 12.69
N LYS A 6 15.94 25.42 11.48
CA LYS A 6 15.65 24.02 11.09
C LYS A 6 14.79 23.23 12.09
N LYS A 7 13.54 22.94 11.71
CA LYS A 7 12.82 21.75 12.17
C LYS A 7 12.32 21.00 10.94
N GLU A 8 13.27 20.32 10.32
CA GLU A 8 13.01 19.21 9.43
C GLU A 8 12.15 18.21 10.18
N ASN A 9 10.95 17.93 9.69
CA ASN A 9 10.18 16.76 10.10
C ASN A 9 9.27 16.36 8.94
N GLU A 10 9.88 16.03 7.81
CA GLU A 10 9.27 15.20 6.77
C GLU A 10 10.26 14.12 6.32
N GLU A 11 11.13 13.68 7.24
CA GLU A 11 11.87 12.42 7.14
C GLU A 11 10.89 11.24 7.29
N MET A 12 10.15 10.89 6.24
CA MET A 12 9.60 9.54 6.12
C MET A 12 9.25 9.11 4.68
N ILE A 13 9.98 9.56 3.66
CA ILE A 13 9.91 8.93 2.33
C ILE A 13 11.32 8.71 1.75
N GLU A 14 12.29 8.36 2.60
CA GLU A 14 13.63 7.92 2.17
C GLU A 14 13.81 6.40 2.35
N GLY A 15 12.79 5.62 1.98
CA GLY A 15 12.85 4.16 1.82
C GLY A 15 12.93 3.68 0.36
N LEU A 16 13.14 4.58 -0.60
CA LEU A 16 13.06 4.32 -2.05
C LEU A 16 14.29 3.58 -2.65
N LYS A 17 15.01 2.74 -1.90
CA LYS A 17 16.31 2.19 -2.37
C LYS A 17 16.39 0.66 -2.47
N GLY A 18 15.27 -0.01 -2.73
CA GLY A 18 15.20 -1.42 -3.10
C GLY A 18 13.84 -1.77 -3.72
N ALA A 19 13.64 -1.36 -4.98
CA ALA A 19 12.35 -1.14 -5.62
C ALA A 19 11.47 -2.40 -5.81
N VAL A 20 10.68 -2.73 -4.81
CA VAL A 20 9.35 -3.30 -5.04
C VAL A 20 8.34 -2.30 -4.48
N LEU A 21 7.55 -1.70 -5.37
CA LEU A 21 6.54 -0.71 -5.00
C LEU A 21 5.40 -1.46 -4.32
N GLU A 22 5.45 -1.50 -2.99
CA GLU A 22 4.34 -2.03 -2.21
C GLU A 22 3.08 -1.20 -2.52
N THR A 23 2.04 -1.89 -2.97
CA THR A 23 0.74 -1.30 -3.27
C THR A 23 -0.23 -1.71 -2.17
N THR A 24 -0.99 -0.74 -1.66
CA THR A 24 -1.98 -0.97 -0.62
C THR A 24 -3.38 -1.00 -1.21
N PHE A 25 -4.24 -1.87 -0.69
CA PHE A 25 -5.63 -2.02 -1.06
C PHE A 25 -6.52 -2.01 0.18
N LYS A 26 -7.72 -1.43 0.04
CA LYS A 26 -8.77 -1.40 1.05
C LYS A 26 -9.96 -2.25 0.61
N SER A 27 -10.59 -2.92 1.57
CA SER A 27 -11.85 -3.63 1.35
C SER A 27 -12.67 -3.67 2.63
N SER A 28 -13.99 -3.73 2.49
CA SER A 28 -14.90 -3.99 3.63
C SER A 28 -14.92 -5.46 4.04
N TYR A 29 -14.36 -6.36 3.22
CA TYR A 29 -14.30 -7.78 3.52
C TYR A 29 -13.03 -8.11 4.30
N LYS A 30 -13.18 -8.90 5.37
CA LYS A 30 -12.03 -9.41 6.15
C LYS A 30 -11.18 -10.39 5.34
N ASN A 31 -11.82 -11.21 4.50
CA ASN A 31 -11.15 -12.19 3.65
C ASN A 31 -11.80 -12.19 2.27
N LEU A 32 -11.00 -12.31 1.21
CA LEU A 32 -11.46 -12.47 -0.16
C LEU A 32 -10.68 -13.60 -0.83
N ILE A 33 -11.36 -14.39 -1.66
CA ILE A 33 -10.72 -15.35 -2.56
C ILE A 33 -10.79 -14.74 -3.97
N ILE A 34 -9.64 -14.40 -4.54
CA ILE A 34 -9.54 -13.76 -5.86
C ILE A 34 -8.59 -14.61 -6.71
N ALA A 35 -9.08 -15.13 -7.84
CA ALA A 35 -8.33 -15.98 -8.75
C ALA A 35 -7.64 -17.20 -8.08
N GLY A 36 -8.22 -17.73 -6.99
CA GLY A 36 -7.64 -18.84 -6.22
C GLY A 36 -6.66 -18.41 -5.12
N THR A 37 -6.31 -17.13 -5.04
CA THR A 37 -5.49 -16.54 -3.97
C THR A 37 -6.37 -16.09 -2.82
N SER A 38 -5.96 -16.45 -1.59
CA SER A 38 -6.65 -16.04 -0.36
C SER A 38 -6.03 -14.75 0.19
N ILE A 39 -6.76 -13.64 0.10
CA ILE A 39 -6.33 -12.33 0.58
C ILE A 39 -7.03 -12.05 1.92
N GLN A 40 -6.24 -11.73 2.95
CA GLN A 40 -6.75 -11.36 4.27
C GLN A 40 -6.47 -9.88 4.54
N PHE A 41 -7.53 -9.10 4.69
CA PHE A 41 -7.45 -7.69 5.04
C PHE A 41 -7.34 -7.55 6.57
N LYS A 42 -6.31 -6.83 7.02
CA LYS A 42 -6.11 -6.43 8.42
C LYS A 42 -6.60 -5.01 8.57
N ASP A 43 -7.59 -4.80 9.44
CA ASP A 43 -8.26 -3.50 9.60
C ASP A 43 -8.83 -2.94 8.28
N GLY A 44 -9.29 -3.83 7.40
CA GLY A 44 -9.76 -3.47 6.06
C GLY A 44 -8.64 -3.12 5.07
N VAL A 45 -7.38 -3.34 5.41
CA VAL A 45 -6.21 -3.02 4.58
C VAL A 45 -5.39 -4.29 4.25
N TYR A 46 -4.89 -4.36 3.02
CA TYR A 46 -3.94 -5.36 2.57
C TYR A 46 -2.89 -4.68 1.71
N SER A 47 -1.61 -4.92 1.99
CA SER A 47 -0.50 -4.43 1.17
C SER A 47 0.23 -5.61 0.57
N THR A 48 0.61 -5.48 -0.71
CA THR A 48 1.46 -6.46 -1.38
C THR A 48 2.40 -5.79 -2.35
N SER A 49 3.51 -6.46 -2.58
CA SER A 49 4.55 -6.11 -3.55
C SER A 49 4.55 -7.10 -4.73
N ASP A 50 3.68 -8.11 -4.72
CA ASP A 50 3.56 -9.10 -5.79
C ASP A 50 2.74 -8.53 -6.96
N GLU A 51 3.35 -8.43 -8.14
CA GLU A 51 2.72 -7.84 -9.33
C GLU A 51 1.48 -8.61 -9.78
N THR A 52 1.44 -9.93 -9.56
CA THR A 52 0.28 -10.76 -9.93
C THR A 52 -0.89 -10.47 -8.99
N GLU A 53 -0.63 -10.40 -7.68
CA GLU A 53 -1.64 -10.01 -6.68
C GLU A 53 -2.16 -8.59 -6.94
N ILE A 54 -1.27 -7.65 -7.26
CA ILE A 54 -1.64 -6.26 -7.60
C ILE A 54 -2.56 -6.24 -8.83
N GLU A 55 -2.21 -6.97 -9.90
CA GLU A 55 -3.01 -7.01 -11.12
C GLU A 55 -4.41 -7.59 -10.86
N VAL A 56 -4.51 -8.71 -10.12
CA VAL A 56 -5.83 -9.30 -9.82
C VAL A 56 -6.67 -8.44 -8.89
N LEU A 57 -6.05 -7.71 -7.96
CA LEU A 57 -6.73 -6.78 -7.06
C LEU A 57 -7.22 -5.54 -7.81
N ARG A 58 -6.42 -4.96 -8.72
CA ARG A 58 -6.84 -3.82 -9.56
C ARG A 58 -8.01 -4.16 -10.48
N ASN A 59 -8.10 -5.41 -10.93
CA ASN A 59 -9.21 -5.89 -11.76
C ASN A 59 -10.44 -6.36 -10.94
N ASN A 60 -10.46 -6.12 -9.62
CA ASN A 60 -11.52 -6.57 -8.73
C ASN A 60 -12.35 -5.39 -8.18
N ASN A 61 -13.68 -5.46 -8.32
CA ASN A 61 -14.59 -4.39 -7.90
C ASN A 61 -14.89 -4.35 -6.38
N LEU A 62 -14.36 -5.30 -5.60
CA LEU A 62 -14.58 -5.39 -4.14
C LEU A 62 -13.42 -4.80 -3.33
N VAL A 63 -12.38 -4.32 -3.99
CA VAL A 63 -11.20 -3.71 -3.39
C VAL A 63 -10.93 -2.36 -4.03
N ILE A 64 -10.29 -1.46 -3.29
CA ILE A 64 -9.93 -0.12 -3.74
C ILE A 64 -8.45 0.07 -3.48
N GLU A 65 -7.67 0.41 -4.50
CA GLU A 65 -6.27 0.78 -4.31
C GLU A 65 -6.19 2.03 -3.41
N ALA A 66 -5.46 1.91 -2.31
CA ALA A 66 -5.22 2.96 -1.36
C ALA A 66 -3.86 3.59 -1.69
N GLY A 67 -3.88 4.57 -2.59
CA GLY A 67 -2.68 5.25 -3.04
C GLY A 67 -3.02 6.51 -3.84
N GLU A 68 -3.28 7.60 -3.09
CA GLU A 68 -2.94 9.00 -3.39
C GLU A 68 -2.75 9.74 -2.06
#